data_AF-A0A5A8C1T6-F1
#
_entry.id   AF-A0A5A8C1T6-F1
#
_cell.length_a   1.000
_cell.length_b   1.000
_cell.length_c   1.000
_cell.angle_alpha   90.00
_cell.angle_beta   90.00
_cell.angle_gamma   90.00
#
_symmetry.space_group_name_H-M   'P 1'
#
loop_
_entity.id
_entity.type
_entity.pdbx_description
1 polymer ?
#
loop_
_entity_poly.entity_id
_entity_poly.type
_entity_poly.pdbx_seq_one_letter_code
_entity_poly.pdbx_strand_id
1 'polypeptide(L)'
;MAGVTPVELQTGETRSVRLEVAGHSLALAQDPSSGNHGHVVWDAAGDLAKYLLEGSKRRDVRGKRVVEVGSGTGAAGLLLAMAGATVALTDLPSVVPLLAANAARVLGSARVRIHRGDGAAECGDDDESPAHRSGSHAPETDPLLRGVESLMGPSTVAILANERRCEDTFDAFVRACKDRFRVRAVPRKQMPPEAPESMYILELRLKRHR
;
A
#
# COMPACT_ATOMS: atom_id res chain seq x y z
N MET A 1 -7.85 -1.10 -31.37
CA MET A 1 -8.50 -0.83 -30.07
C MET A 1 -8.35 -2.09 -29.24
N ALA A 2 -7.51 -2.08 -28.20
CA ALA A 2 -7.31 -3.25 -27.36
C ALA A 2 -8.52 -3.36 -26.42
N GLY A 3 -9.40 -4.32 -26.68
CA GLY A 3 -10.51 -4.65 -25.79
C GLY A 3 -9.96 -5.18 -24.48
N VAL A 4 -10.35 -4.55 -23.38
CA VAL A 4 -10.14 -5.10 -22.04
C VAL A 4 -11.18 -6.21 -21.89
N THR A 5 -10.75 -7.46 -22.03
CA THR A 5 -11.59 -8.61 -21.71
C THR A 5 -11.89 -8.57 -20.21
N PRO A 6 -13.16 -8.64 -19.78
CA PRO A 6 -13.48 -8.79 -18.37
C PRO A 6 -12.77 -10.03 -17.83
N VAL A 7 -11.94 -9.84 -16.81
CA VAL A 7 -11.37 -10.98 -16.07
C VAL A 7 -12.53 -11.52 -15.22
N GLU A 8 -13.07 -12.68 -15.61
CA GLU A 8 -13.89 -13.48 -14.70
C GLU A 8 -12.98 -13.93 -13.56
N LEU A 9 -13.08 -13.23 -12.44
CA LEU A 9 -12.40 -13.60 -11.20
C LEU A 9 -12.95 -14.95 -10.76
N GLN A 10 -12.05 -15.89 -10.45
CA GLN A 10 -12.39 -17.25 -10.05
C GLN A 10 -12.98 -17.26 -8.63
N THR A 11 -14.24 -16.83 -8.49
CA THR A 11 -15.27 -17.24 -7.50
C THR A 11 -16.35 -16.15 -7.43
N GLY A 12 -17.62 -16.56 -7.41
CA GLY A 12 -18.78 -15.73 -7.76
C GLY A 12 -19.21 -14.63 -6.77
N GLU A 13 -18.37 -14.17 -5.84
CA GLU A 13 -18.73 -13.11 -4.88
C GLU A 13 -17.83 -11.87 -4.97
N THR A 14 -17.64 -11.33 -6.19
CA THR A 14 -17.08 -9.99 -6.33
C THR A 14 -18.03 -8.96 -5.72
N ARG A 15 -17.62 -8.33 -4.61
CA ARG A 15 -18.38 -7.26 -3.94
C ARG A 15 -17.77 -5.91 -4.32
N SER A 16 -18.61 -4.86 -4.37
CA SER A 16 -18.13 -3.50 -4.51
C SER A 16 -18.08 -2.81 -3.16
N VAL A 17 -16.95 -2.19 -2.82
CA VAL A 17 -16.82 -1.27 -1.68
C VAL A 17 -16.63 0.15 -2.18
N ARG A 18 -17.17 1.14 -1.47
CA ARG A 18 -16.97 2.55 -1.79
C ARG A 18 -16.08 3.20 -0.75
N LEU A 19 -15.16 4.03 -1.22
CA LEU A 19 -14.30 4.86 -0.39
C LEU A 19 -14.50 6.31 -0.78
N GLU A 20 -14.50 7.19 0.22
CA GLU A 20 -14.52 8.64 0.04
C GLU A 20 -13.44 9.27 0.91
N VAL A 21 -12.53 10.00 0.30
CA VAL A 21 -11.41 10.67 0.97
C VAL A 21 -11.16 12.01 0.30
N ALA A 22 -11.06 13.08 1.09
CA ALA A 22 -10.79 14.44 0.61
C ALA A 22 -11.67 14.91 -0.57
N GLY A 23 -12.94 14.49 -0.61
CA GLY A 23 -13.89 14.83 -1.69
C GLY A 23 -13.72 14.01 -2.98
N HIS A 24 -12.86 13.00 -2.98
CA HIS A 24 -12.75 12.00 -4.05
C HIS A 24 -13.45 10.72 -3.63
N SER A 25 -14.34 10.21 -4.49
CA SER A 25 -15.06 8.95 -4.26
C SER A 25 -14.75 7.95 -5.36
N LEU A 26 -14.47 6.71 -4.97
CA LEU A 26 -14.34 5.59 -5.91
C LEU A 26 -15.06 4.36 -5.38
N ALA A 27 -15.41 3.48 -6.31
CA ALA A 27 -15.87 2.14 -6.01
C ALA A 27 -14.77 1.15 -6.44
N LEU A 28 -14.49 0.15 -5.60
CA LEU A 28 -13.49 -0.91 -5.80
C LEU A 28 -14.15 -2.27 -5.77
N ALA A 29 -13.77 -3.14 -6.69
CA ALA A 29 -14.14 -4.53 -6.71
C ALA A 29 -13.17 -5.25 -5.77
N GLN A 30 -13.71 -6.18 -5.00
CA GLN A 30 -12.97 -7.05 -4.11
C GLN A 30 -13.56 -8.45 -4.15
N ASP A 31 -12.72 -9.45 -3.90
CA ASP A 31 -13.11 -10.86 -3.80
C ASP A 31 -12.55 -11.45 -2.50
N PRO A 32 -13.31 -11.33 -1.39
CA PRO A 32 -12.93 -11.93 -0.11
C PRO A 32 -12.93 -13.47 -0.13
N SER A 33 -13.62 -14.10 -1.09
CA SER A 33 -13.68 -15.56 -1.23
C SER A 33 -12.49 -16.16 -1.98
N SER A 34 -11.68 -15.34 -2.64
CA SER A 34 -10.53 -15.78 -3.45
C SER A 34 -9.41 -16.46 -2.66
N GLY A 35 -9.35 -16.27 -1.33
CA GLY A 35 -8.20 -16.64 -0.51
C GLY A 35 -6.95 -15.79 -0.75
N ASN A 36 -7.03 -14.75 -1.58
CA ASN A 36 -5.94 -13.83 -1.87
C ASN A 36 -6.13 -12.50 -1.13
N HIS A 37 -5.23 -12.21 -0.18
CA HIS A 37 -5.26 -10.99 0.63
C HIS A 37 -5.14 -9.69 -0.20
N GLY A 38 -4.58 -9.77 -1.42
CA GLY A 38 -4.54 -8.64 -2.36
C GLY A 38 -5.88 -8.35 -3.04
N HIS A 39 -6.88 -9.22 -2.87
CA HIS A 39 -8.21 -9.06 -3.46
C HIS A 39 -9.22 -8.35 -2.55
N VAL A 40 -8.81 -7.90 -1.36
CA VAL A 40 -9.67 -7.15 -0.43
C VAL A 40 -9.15 -5.73 -0.17
N VAL A 41 -10.05 -4.83 0.21
CA VAL A 41 -9.65 -3.50 0.68
C VAL A 41 -9.32 -3.57 2.16
N TRP A 42 -8.09 -3.20 2.53
CA TRP A 42 -7.64 -3.08 3.91
C TRP A 42 -7.85 -1.67 4.45
N ASP A 43 -8.23 -1.55 5.73
CA ASP A 43 -8.46 -0.25 6.39
C ASP A 43 -7.22 0.65 6.35
N ALA A 44 -6.02 0.04 6.48
CA ALA A 44 -4.73 0.71 6.36
C ALA A 44 -4.56 1.50 5.04
N ALA A 45 -5.16 1.04 3.94
CA ALA A 45 -5.11 1.75 2.65
C ALA A 45 -5.95 3.03 2.67
N GLY A 46 -7.13 2.98 3.31
CA GLY A 46 -7.97 4.15 3.53
C GLY A 46 -7.29 5.18 4.43
N ASP A 47 -6.70 4.71 5.53
CA ASP A 47 -5.98 5.57 6.47
C ASP A 47 -4.73 6.22 5.86
N LEU A 48 -3.99 5.49 5.03
CA LEU A 48 -2.88 6.04 4.25
C LEU A 48 -3.36 7.15 3.31
N ALA A 49 -4.47 6.91 2.59
CA ALA A 49 -5.02 7.90 1.67
C ALA A 49 -5.48 9.17 2.42
N LYS A 50 -6.21 9.02 3.54
CA LYS A 50 -6.61 10.15 4.41
C LYS A 50 -5.39 10.92 4.91
N TYR A 51 -4.38 10.21 5.43
CA TYR A 51 -3.14 10.83 5.90
C TYR A 51 -2.47 11.72 4.84
N LEU A 52 -2.45 11.23 3.60
CA LEU A 52 -1.84 11.90 2.46
C LEU A 52 -2.68 13.05 1.91
N LEU A 53 -4.00 12.89 1.83
CA LEU A 53 -4.89 13.83 1.12
C LEU A 53 -5.56 14.87 2.03
N GLU A 54 -5.94 14.50 3.24
CA GLU A 54 -6.63 15.38 4.21
C GLU A 54 -5.63 16.06 5.16
N GLY A 55 -4.37 15.69 5.00
CA GLY A 55 -3.26 16.17 5.79
C GLY A 55 -2.94 17.66 5.63
N SER A 56 -1.90 18.09 6.36
CA SER A 56 -1.41 19.47 6.29
C SER A 56 -1.12 19.90 4.84
N LYS A 57 -1.35 21.19 4.51
CA LYS A 57 -1.08 21.81 3.18
C LYS A 57 0.29 21.52 2.56
N ARG A 58 1.25 21.00 3.34
CA ARG A 58 2.57 20.56 2.86
C ARG A 58 2.54 19.20 2.12
N ARG A 59 1.42 18.49 2.11
CA ARG A 59 1.23 17.18 1.48
C ARG A 59 0.38 17.27 0.19
N ASP A 60 0.60 18.30 -0.62
CA ASP A 60 -0.01 18.34 -1.95
C ASP A 60 0.63 17.27 -2.86
N VAL A 61 -0.18 16.29 -3.24
CA VAL A 61 0.21 15.17 -4.11
C VAL A 61 0.05 15.51 -5.59
N ARG A 62 -0.58 16.65 -5.92
CA ARG A 62 -0.78 17.08 -7.30
C ARG A 62 0.55 17.23 -8.03
N GLY A 63 0.66 16.60 -9.19
CA GLY A 63 1.88 16.60 -10.00
C GLY A 63 3.05 15.80 -9.40
N LYS A 64 2.88 15.15 -8.24
CA LYS A 64 3.90 14.23 -7.69
C LYS A 64 3.88 12.92 -8.47
N ARG A 65 5.04 12.27 -8.53
CA ARG A 65 5.18 10.90 -9.03
C ARG A 65 5.16 9.96 -7.83
N VAL A 66 4.28 8.97 -7.86
CA VAL A 66 4.07 8.00 -6.78
C VAL A 66 4.23 6.60 -7.35
N VAL A 67 4.90 5.73 -6.61
CA VAL A 67 4.90 4.29 -6.83
C VAL A 67 4.29 3.66 -5.58
N GLU A 68 3.23 2.88 -5.75
CA GLU A 68 2.63 2.09 -4.68
C GLU A 68 3.06 0.63 -4.83
N VAL A 69 3.53 0.04 -3.73
CA VAL A 69 4.01 -1.36 -3.66
C VAL A 69 3.04 -2.15 -2.80
N GLY A 70 2.51 -3.26 -3.33
CA GLY A 70 1.42 -3.99 -2.68
C GLY A 70 0.10 -3.22 -2.77
N SER A 71 -0.27 -2.79 -3.99
CA SER A 71 -1.47 -1.99 -4.23
C SER A 71 -2.78 -2.70 -3.89
N GLY A 72 -2.81 -4.04 -3.88
CA GLY A 72 -4.02 -4.83 -3.70
C GLY A 72 -5.09 -4.47 -4.72
N THR A 73 -6.22 -4.00 -4.23
CA THR A 73 -7.33 -3.46 -5.03
C THR A 73 -7.05 -2.09 -5.68
N GLY A 74 -6.00 -1.39 -5.24
CA GLY A 74 -5.57 -0.07 -5.71
C GLY A 74 -6.12 1.11 -4.90
N ALA A 75 -6.67 0.88 -3.71
CA ALA A 75 -7.43 1.91 -2.96
C ALA A 75 -6.67 3.23 -2.76
N ALA A 76 -5.49 3.21 -2.15
CA ALA A 76 -4.77 4.45 -1.85
C ALA A 76 -4.19 5.07 -3.12
N GLY A 77 -3.49 4.30 -3.95
CA GLY A 77 -2.89 4.81 -5.19
C GLY A 77 -3.91 5.40 -6.17
N LEU A 78 -5.12 4.83 -6.30
CA LEU A 78 -6.17 5.39 -7.16
C LEU A 78 -6.74 6.71 -6.60
N LEU A 79 -6.91 6.83 -5.28
CA LEU A 79 -7.28 8.10 -4.63
C LEU A 79 -6.23 9.19 -4.89
N LEU A 80 -4.95 8.85 -4.77
CA LEU A 80 -3.85 9.78 -5.06
C LEU A 80 -3.85 10.21 -6.53
N ALA A 81 -4.15 9.29 -7.46
CA ALA A 81 -4.26 9.61 -8.88
C ALA A 81 -5.46 10.53 -9.16
N MET A 82 -6.60 10.33 -8.52
CA MET A 82 -7.76 11.24 -8.59
C MET A 82 -7.44 12.64 -8.06
N ALA A 83 -6.59 12.73 -7.04
CA ALA A 83 -6.08 13.99 -6.49
C ALA A 83 -5.01 14.68 -7.38
N GLY A 84 -4.65 14.07 -8.52
CA GLY A 84 -3.76 14.64 -9.52
C GLY A 84 -2.30 14.19 -9.44
N ALA A 85 -1.99 13.14 -8.68
CA ALA A 85 -0.68 12.50 -8.75
C ALA A 85 -0.54 11.66 -10.04
N THR A 86 0.70 11.43 -10.48
CA THR A 86 1.03 10.41 -11.48
C THR A 86 1.46 9.15 -10.76
N VAL A 87 0.64 8.10 -10.84
CA VAL A 87 0.79 6.91 -9.99
C VAL A 87 1.16 5.69 -10.82
N ALA A 88 2.16 4.94 -10.35
CA ALA A 88 2.42 3.58 -10.77
C ALA A 88 1.97 2.62 -9.66
N LEU A 89 1.07 1.70 -9.98
CA LEU A 89 0.54 0.70 -9.05
C LEU A 89 1.29 -0.61 -9.27
N THR A 90 1.69 -1.30 -8.21
CA THR A 90 2.48 -2.53 -8.33
C THR A 90 2.01 -3.58 -7.35
N ASP A 91 1.95 -4.82 -7.81
CA ASP A 91 1.57 -5.98 -6.99
C ASP A 91 2.05 -7.29 -7.61
N LEU A 92 1.82 -8.41 -6.92
CA LEU A 92 2.08 -9.76 -7.38
C LEU A 92 1.24 -10.09 -8.63
N PRO A 93 1.73 -10.98 -9.53
CA PRO A 93 1.01 -11.35 -10.74
C PRO A 93 -0.42 -11.84 -10.53
N SER A 94 -0.72 -12.46 -9.38
CA SER A 94 -2.06 -12.95 -9.00
C SER A 94 -3.06 -11.84 -8.66
N VAL A 95 -2.57 -10.65 -8.28
CA VAL A 95 -3.39 -9.50 -7.86
C VAL A 95 -3.60 -8.50 -9.01
N VAL A 96 -2.60 -8.39 -9.89
CA VAL A 96 -2.59 -7.47 -11.04
C VAL A 96 -3.88 -7.47 -11.89
N PRO A 97 -4.53 -8.62 -12.17
CA PRO A 97 -5.79 -8.62 -12.93
C PRO A 97 -6.91 -7.81 -12.27
N LEU A 98 -7.14 -7.98 -10.97
CA LEU A 98 -8.14 -7.24 -10.21
C LEU A 98 -7.77 -5.74 -10.13
N LEU A 99 -6.50 -5.46 -9.82
CA LEU A 99 -5.96 -4.11 -9.75
C LEU A 99 -6.17 -3.35 -11.07
N ALA A 100 -5.92 -4.01 -12.20
CA ALA A 100 -6.13 -3.44 -13.52
C ALA A 100 -7.60 -3.15 -13.84
N ALA A 101 -8.51 -4.07 -13.46
CA ALA A 101 -9.93 -3.86 -13.62
C ALA A 101 -10.43 -2.66 -12.80
N ASN A 102 -9.97 -2.52 -11.54
CA ASN A 102 -10.29 -1.37 -10.71
C ASN A 102 -9.72 -0.07 -11.27
N ALA A 103 -8.45 -0.05 -11.69
CA ALA A 103 -7.83 1.13 -12.27
C ALA A 103 -8.56 1.61 -13.54
N ALA A 104 -8.91 0.69 -14.44
CA ALA A 104 -9.66 0.99 -15.65
C ALA A 104 -11.05 1.57 -15.34
N ARG A 105 -11.73 1.05 -14.31
CA ARG A 105 -13.04 1.55 -13.90
C ARG A 105 -12.99 2.94 -13.27
N VAL A 106 -11.97 3.23 -12.46
CA VAL A 106 -11.89 4.50 -11.72
C VAL A 106 -11.32 5.63 -12.56
N LEU A 107 -10.29 5.37 -13.37
CA LEU A 107 -9.52 6.42 -14.06
C LEU A 107 -9.61 6.33 -15.59
N GLY A 108 -10.28 5.33 -16.14
CA GLY A 108 -10.22 5.02 -17.57
C GLY A 108 -8.81 4.62 -18.00
N SER A 109 -8.45 4.91 -19.26
CA SER A 109 -7.19 4.44 -19.88
C SER A 109 -5.94 5.28 -19.56
N ALA A 110 -6.04 6.38 -18.79
CA ALA A 110 -5.13 7.52 -19.03
C ALA A 110 -3.99 7.76 -18.02
N ARG A 111 -3.94 7.16 -16.82
CA ARG A 111 -3.00 7.70 -15.79
C ARG A 111 -2.34 6.71 -14.84
N VAL A 112 -2.47 5.41 -15.08
CA VAL A 112 -1.87 4.39 -14.21
C VAL A 112 -0.99 3.46 -15.02
N ARG A 113 0.26 3.30 -14.57
CA ARG A 113 1.13 2.22 -15.03
C ARG A 113 1.07 1.11 -14.00
N ILE A 114 0.69 -0.09 -14.44
CA ILE A 114 0.67 -1.27 -13.58
C ILE A 114 1.91 -2.09 -13.86
N HIS A 115 2.73 -2.30 -12.84
CA HIS A 115 3.92 -3.15 -12.93
C HIS A 115 3.73 -4.40 -12.08
N ARG A 116 4.22 -5.54 -12.58
CA ARG A 116 4.35 -6.76 -11.79
C ARG A 116 5.53 -6.57 -10.85
N GLY A 117 5.31 -6.76 -9.55
CA GLY A 117 6.36 -6.85 -8.55
C GLY A 117 6.71 -8.32 -8.29
N ASP A 118 7.99 -8.61 -8.07
CA ASP A 118 8.47 -9.95 -7.73
C ASP A 118 8.45 -10.24 -6.22
N GLY A 119 7.77 -9.39 -5.42
CA GLY A 119 7.64 -9.61 -3.99
C GLY A 119 6.81 -8.53 -3.29
N ALA A 120 5.75 -8.97 -2.63
CA ALA A 120 5.12 -8.30 -1.51
C ALA A 120 4.75 -9.37 -0.49
N ALA A 121 5.01 -9.06 0.77
CA ALA A 121 4.81 -9.95 1.90
C ALA A 121 3.36 -10.42 1.99
N GLU A 122 3.12 -11.73 1.90
CA GLU A 122 1.86 -12.29 2.34
C GLU A 122 1.95 -12.38 3.87
N CYS A 123 1.48 -11.36 4.57
CA CYS A 123 1.18 -11.52 5.99
C CYS A 123 -0.10 -12.37 6.06
N GLY A 124 0.05 -13.69 5.93
CA GLY A 124 -1.04 -14.62 6.15
C GLY A 124 -1.63 -14.38 7.55
N ASP A 125 -2.95 -14.32 7.62
CA ASP A 125 -3.73 -14.28 8.86
C ASP A 125 -3.70 -15.63 9.60
N ASP A 126 -2.58 -16.35 9.59
CA ASP A 126 -2.43 -17.58 10.35
C ASP A 126 -2.07 -17.22 11.79
N ASP A 127 -3.12 -17.05 12.60
CA ASP A 127 -3.10 -16.93 14.07
C ASP A 127 -2.45 -18.16 14.77
N GLU A 128 -1.85 -19.09 14.03
CA GLU A 128 -1.17 -20.30 14.54
C GLU A 128 0.11 -20.70 13.77
N SER A 129 0.79 -19.80 13.05
CA SER A 129 2.08 -20.17 12.43
C SER A 129 3.23 -20.22 13.46
N PRO A 130 3.93 -21.36 13.66
CA PRO A 130 4.98 -21.54 14.69
C PRO A 130 6.28 -20.77 14.40
N ALA A 131 6.30 -19.89 13.40
CA ALA A 131 7.42 -19.03 13.05
C ALA A 131 7.73 -17.96 14.12
N HIS A 132 6.89 -17.80 15.14
CA HIS A 132 7.11 -16.91 16.28
C HIS A 132 8.21 -17.37 17.27
N ARG A 133 8.91 -18.49 17.03
CA ARG A 133 10.11 -18.87 17.79
C ARG A 133 11.39 -18.61 17.01
N SER A 134 11.84 -17.37 17.04
CA SER A 134 13.26 -16.95 17.10
C SER A 134 13.34 -15.53 16.54
N GLY A 135 14.08 -14.65 17.20
CA GLY A 135 14.35 -13.25 16.79
C GLY A 135 15.17 -13.11 15.50
N SER A 136 14.80 -13.85 14.47
CA SER A 136 15.30 -13.77 13.10
C SER A 136 14.30 -12.93 12.33
N HIS A 137 14.77 -11.90 11.62
CA HIS A 137 13.92 -11.05 10.79
C HIS A 137 12.89 -11.88 10.01
N ALA A 138 11.62 -11.44 10.01
CA ALA A 138 10.63 -12.03 9.12
C ALA A 138 11.25 -12.09 7.71
N PRO A 139 11.31 -13.26 7.06
CA PRO A 139 12.15 -13.52 5.88
C PRO A 139 11.91 -12.55 4.71
N GLU A 140 10.80 -11.81 4.75
CA GLU A 140 10.31 -10.92 3.71
C GLU A 140 10.68 -9.44 3.97
N THR A 141 11.21 -9.11 5.15
CA THR A 141 11.56 -7.73 5.51
C THR A 141 12.73 -7.19 4.66
N ASP A 142 13.82 -7.94 4.52
CA ASP A 142 15.00 -7.46 3.78
C ASP A 142 14.73 -7.26 2.28
N PRO A 143 14.07 -8.20 1.56
CA PRO A 143 13.67 -7.99 0.17
C PRO A 143 12.79 -6.74 -0.03
N LEU A 144 11.80 -6.53 0.84
CA LEU A 144 10.92 -5.35 0.78
C LEU A 144 11.73 -4.06 0.95
N LEU A 145 12.58 -3.98 1.98
CA LEU A 145 13.36 -2.77 2.24
C LEU A 145 14.37 -2.48 1.12
N ARG A 146 14.96 -3.50 0.49
CA ARG A 146 15.80 -3.32 -0.72
C ARG A 146 15.00 -2.82 -1.91
N GLY A 147 13.81 -3.36 -2.13
CA GLY A 147 12.90 -2.91 -3.18
C GLY A 147 12.55 -1.43 -3.00
N VAL A 148 12.14 -1.05 -1.78
CA VAL A 148 11.88 0.35 -1.41
C VAL A 148 13.12 1.22 -1.63
N GLU A 149 14.29 0.81 -1.15
CA GLU A 149 15.56 1.54 -1.32
C GLU A 149 15.88 1.79 -2.80
N SER A 150 15.68 0.79 -3.67
CA SER A 150 15.97 0.87 -5.10
C SER A 150 15.10 1.89 -5.86
N LEU A 151 13.90 2.18 -5.34
CA LEU A 151 12.97 3.16 -5.90
C LEU A 151 13.23 4.59 -5.39
N MET A 152 14.04 4.74 -4.35
CA MET A 152 14.26 6.03 -3.69
C MET A 152 15.40 6.81 -4.34
N GLY A 153 15.11 8.04 -4.74
CA GLY A 153 16.12 9.06 -5.02
C GLY A 153 16.39 9.96 -3.81
N PRO A 154 17.34 10.91 -3.91
CA PRO A 154 17.75 11.77 -2.79
C PRO A 154 16.63 12.61 -2.16
N SER A 155 15.58 12.92 -2.93
CA SER A 155 14.42 13.69 -2.47
C SER A 155 13.18 12.83 -2.21
N THR A 156 13.24 11.52 -2.48
CA THR A 156 12.11 10.60 -2.29
C THR A 156 11.83 10.37 -0.82
N VAL A 157 10.54 10.21 -0.49
CA VAL A 157 10.05 9.74 0.81
C VAL A 157 9.26 8.48 0.53
N ALA A 158 9.60 7.39 1.21
CA ALA A 158 8.72 6.23 1.28
C ALA A 158 7.83 6.36 2.51
N ILE A 159 6.55 6.02 2.35
CA ILE A 159 5.55 6.09 3.41
C ILE A 159 5.00 4.68 3.56
N LEU A 160 5.24 4.08 4.72
CA LEU A 160 4.75 2.75 5.07
C LEU A 160 3.60 2.91 6.04
N ALA A 161 2.48 2.25 5.77
CA ALA A 161 1.28 2.31 6.57
C ALA A 161 0.77 0.90 6.77
N ASN A 162 0.62 0.46 8.02
CA ASN A 162 0.14 -0.88 8.34
C ASN A 162 -0.38 -0.93 9.79
N GLU A 163 -1.10 -2.00 10.12
CA GLU A 163 -1.49 -2.30 11.49
C GLU A 163 -0.45 -3.15 12.20
N ARG A 164 -0.16 -2.79 13.45
CA ARG A 164 0.68 -3.57 14.35
C ARG A 164 -0.15 -4.70 14.94
N ARG A 165 0.11 -5.91 14.46
CA ARG A 165 -0.49 -7.16 14.97
C ARG A 165 0.34 -7.84 16.06
N CYS A 166 1.66 -7.77 15.95
CA CYS A 166 2.62 -8.33 16.91
C CYS A 166 3.70 -7.29 17.23
N GLU A 167 3.93 -7.02 18.52
CA GLU A 167 4.89 -6.01 18.98
C GLU A 167 6.33 -6.38 18.63
N ASP A 168 6.72 -7.63 18.85
CA ASP A 168 8.08 -8.11 18.53
C ASP A 168 8.41 -8.00 17.03
N THR A 169 7.46 -8.40 16.18
CA THR A 169 7.62 -8.29 14.72
C THR A 169 7.70 -6.83 14.28
N PHE A 170 6.88 -5.97 14.86
CA PHE A 170 6.91 -4.53 14.58
C PHE A 170 8.24 -3.90 15.00
N ASP A 171 8.74 -4.20 16.18
CA ASP A 171 10.00 -3.66 16.68
C ASP A 171 11.20 -4.16 15.85
N ALA A 172 11.19 -5.43 15.45
CA ALA A 172 12.17 -5.99 14.53
C ALA A 172 12.14 -5.28 13.16
N PHE A 173 10.94 -5.05 12.62
CA PHE A 173 10.74 -4.34 11.34
C PHE A 173 11.23 -2.88 11.42
N VAL A 174 10.88 -2.16 12.49
CA VAL A 174 11.33 -0.78 12.71
C VAL A 174 12.85 -0.72 12.88
N ARG A 175 13.47 -1.70 13.54
CA ARG A 175 14.93 -1.79 13.67
C ARG A 175 15.59 -1.98 12.30
N ALA A 176 15.12 -2.92 11.49
CA ALA A 176 15.60 -3.13 10.13
C ALA A 176 15.44 -1.87 9.25
N CYS A 177 14.33 -1.14 9.38
CA CYS A 177 14.16 0.15 8.72
C CYS A 177 15.21 1.18 9.15
N LYS A 178 15.51 1.27 10.45
CA LYS A 178 16.50 2.21 11.01
C LYS A 178 17.93 1.88 10.60
N ASP A 179 18.23 0.63 10.27
CA ASP A 179 19.55 0.22 9.79
C ASP A 179 19.84 0.79 8.39
N ARG A 180 18.82 0.92 7.54
CA ARG A 180 18.94 1.43 6.16
C ARG A 180 18.56 2.90 5.99
N PHE A 181 17.53 3.36 6.70
CA PHE A 181 16.89 4.65 6.46
C PHE A 181 16.94 5.58 7.67
N ARG A 182 16.70 6.87 7.43
CA ARG A 182 16.19 7.78 8.45
C ARG A 182 14.69 7.55 8.57
N VAL A 183 14.25 7.10 9.74
CA VAL A 183 12.86 6.73 10.02
C VAL A 183 12.21 7.80 10.88
N ARG A 184 11.00 8.24 10.51
CA ARG A 184 10.13 9.07 11.35
C ARG A 184 8.78 8.40 11.51
N ALA A 185 8.44 7.98 12.72
CA ALA A 185 7.07 7.60 13.04
C ALA A 185 6.17 8.84 13.02
N VAL A 186 5.02 8.74 12.35
CA VAL A 186 4.02 9.81 12.34
C VAL A 186 3.34 9.86 13.71
N PRO A 187 3.38 11.01 14.42
CA PRO A 187 2.73 11.13 15.72
C PRO A 187 1.21 10.97 15.60
N ARG A 188 0.56 10.37 16.60
CA ARG A 188 -0.90 10.13 16.63
C ARG A 188 -1.75 11.35 16.27
N LYS A 189 -1.37 12.54 16.73
CA LYS A 189 -2.04 13.82 16.40
C LYS A 189 -2.03 14.21 14.91
N GLN A 190 -1.25 13.52 14.08
CA GLN A 190 -1.16 13.71 12.63
C GLN A 190 -1.77 12.56 11.85
N MET A 191 -2.21 11.49 12.53
CA MET A 191 -2.90 10.35 11.93
C MET A 191 -4.38 10.70 11.70
N PRO A 192 -5.08 9.97 10.81
CA PRO A 192 -6.53 10.05 10.72
C PRO A 192 -7.18 9.83 12.11
N PRO A 193 -8.19 10.63 12.50
CA PRO A 193 -8.81 10.50 13.81
C PRO A 193 -9.42 9.11 14.05
N GLU A 194 -9.94 8.48 13.00
CA GLU A 194 -10.62 7.18 13.07
C GLU A 194 -9.65 5.98 13.02
N ALA A 195 -8.38 6.21 12.69
CA ALA A 195 -7.40 5.13 12.60
C ALA A 195 -7.25 4.43 13.98
N PRO A 196 -7.17 3.09 14.02
CA PRO A 196 -7.01 2.35 15.28
C PRO A 196 -5.64 2.62 15.92
N GLU A 197 -5.51 2.38 17.23
CA GLU A 197 -4.23 2.57 17.95
C GLU A 197 -3.14 1.57 17.50
N SER A 198 -3.53 0.47 16.84
CA SER A 198 -2.62 -0.47 16.18
C SER A 198 -2.03 0.11 14.89
N MET A 199 -2.70 1.06 14.24
CA MET A 199 -2.26 1.64 12.97
C MET A 199 -1.03 2.52 13.16
N TYR A 200 -0.02 2.30 12.33
CA TYR A 200 1.18 3.13 12.31
C TYR A 200 1.49 3.62 10.89
N ILE A 201 2.10 4.80 10.80
CA ILE A 201 2.70 5.31 9.57
C ILE A 201 4.16 5.66 9.83
N LEU A 202 5.06 5.15 9.00
CA LEU A 202 6.49 5.46 9.00
C LEU A 202 6.86 6.24 7.74
N GLU A 203 7.52 7.38 7.89
CA GLU A 203 8.21 8.05 6.79
C GLU A 203 9.68 7.63 6.77
N LEU A 204 10.13 7.11 5.63
CA LEU A 204 11.51 6.71 5.40
C LEU A 204 12.19 7.67 4.41
N ARG A 205 13.44 8.02 4.69
CA ARG A 205 14.33 8.76 3.79
C ARG A 205 15.69 8.09 3.75
N LEU A 206 16.37 8.14 2.59
CA LEU A 206 17.75 7.69 2.50
C LEU A 206 18.64 8.40 3.53
N LYS A 207 19.57 7.66 4.13
CA LYS A 207 20.64 8.25 4.95
C LYS A 207 21.55 9.05 4.01
N ARG A 208 21.95 10.25 4.41
CA ARG A 208 22.96 11.00 3.65
C ARG A 208 24.29 10.27 3.83
N HIS A 209 24.89 9.80 2.74
CA HIS A 209 26.31 9.45 2.76
C HIS A 209 27.07 10.73 3.13
N ARG A 210 27.88 10.65 4.19
CA ARG A 210 28.82 11.71 4.55
C ARG A 210 29.98 11.69 3.56
#